data_AF-A0A6B3G063-F1
#
_entry.id   AF-A0A6B3G063-F1
#
_cell.length_a   1.000
_cell.length_b   1.000
_cell.length_c   1.000
_cell.angle_alpha   90.00
_cell.angle_beta   90.00
_cell.angle_gamma   90.00
#
_symmetry.space_group_name_H-M   'P 1'
#
loop_
_entity.id
_entity.type
_entity.pdbx_description
1 polymer ?
#
loop_
_entity_poly.entity_id
_entity_poly.type
_entity_poly.pdbx_seq_one_letter_code
_entity_poly.pdbx_strand_id
1 'polypeptide(L)' 'MVSALYPCTITHVRNRPTKYAFRHRTYLWLIDPDRPPRLPRALRPLARFDAR' A
#
# COMPACT_ATOMS: atom_id res chain seq x y z
N MET A 1 9.22 -8.34 12.06
CA MET A 1 9.31 -7.94 10.64
C MET A 1 9.70 -6.46 10.60
N VAL A 2 10.58 -6.03 9.70
CA VAL A 2 10.95 -4.61 9.57
C VAL A 2 10.06 -3.98 8.50
N SER A 3 9.46 -2.84 8.81
CA SER A 3 8.67 -2.10 7.83
C SER A 3 9.58 -1.55 6.73
N ALA A 4 9.24 -1.80 5.47
CA ALA A 4 10.07 -1.43 4.33
C ALA A 4 9.23 -0.99 3.14
N LEU A 5 9.75 -0.02 2.38
CA LEU A 5 9.22 0.39 1.09
C LEU A 5 9.92 -0.39 -0.01
N TYR A 6 9.17 -1.01 -0.92
CA TYR A 6 9.76 -1.74 -2.03
C TYR A 6 9.18 -1.31 -3.37
N PRO A 7 10.03 -1.20 -4.42
CA PRO A 7 9.55 -0.96 -5.76
C PRO A 7 8.85 -2.23 -6.27
N CYS A 8 7.67 -2.05 -6.86
CA CYS A 8 6.91 -3.14 -7.44
C CYS A 8 6.36 -2.74 -8.80
N THR A 9 5.97 -3.76 -9.56
CA THR A 9 5.16 -3.56 -10.74
C THR A 9 3.82 -4.25 -10.54
N ILE A 10 2.73 -3.50 -10.67
CA ILE A 10 1.38 -4.03 -10.62
C ILE A 10 0.81 -4.10 -12.04
N THR A 11 0.32 -5.28 -12.40
CA THR A 11 -0.45 -5.49 -13.64
C THR A 11 -1.93 -5.54 -13.29
N HIS A 12 -2.69 -4.56 -13.76
CA HIS A 12 -4.14 -4.57 -13.70
C HIS A 12 -4.70 -5.25 -14.94
N VAL A 13 -5.46 -6.31 -14.76
CA VAL A 13 -6.17 -7.01 -15.84
C VAL A 13 -7.66 -6.82 -15.64
N ARG A 14 -8.32 -6.20 -16.63
CA ARG A 14 -9.77 -6.03 -16.69
C ARG A 14 -10.32 -6.91 -17.80
N ASN A 15 -11.16 -7.87 -17.44
CA ASN A 15 -11.72 -8.83 -18.40
C ASN A 15 -13.09 -8.41 -18.99
N ARG A 16 -13.76 -7.39 -18.43
CA ARG A 16 -15.06 -6.87 -18.88
C ARG A 16 -15.21 -5.36 -18.62
N PRO A 17 -15.94 -4.60 -19.46
CA PRO A 17 -16.66 -5.04 -20.68
C PRO A 17 -15.73 -5.35 -21.87
N THR A 18 -14.53 -4.77 -21.90
CA THR A 18 -13.48 -5.05 -22.90
C THR A 18 -12.24 -5.60 -22.20
N LYS A 19 -11.53 -6.53 -22.83
CA LYS A 19 -10.25 -7.04 -22.33
C LYS A 19 -9.20 -5.95 -22.42
N TYR A 20 -8.66 -5.54 -21.28
CA TYR A 20 -7.63 -4.52 -21.18
C TYR A 20 -6.67 -4.90 -20.06
N ALA A 21 -5.37 -4.73 -20.30
CA ALA A 21 -4.35 -4.90 -19.29
C ALA A 21 -3.42 -3.70 -19.29
N PHE A 22 -3.04 -3.26 -18.09
CA PHE A 22 -2.15 -2.15 -17.87
C PHE A 22 -1.13 -2.50 -16.80
N ARG A 23 0.12 -2.05 -16.99
CA ARG A 23 1.23 -2.27 -16.08
C ARG A 23 1.72 -0.92 -15.58
N HIS A 24 1.82 -0.75 -14.26
CA HIS A 24 2.47 0.43 -13.66
C HIS A 24 3.51 0.05 -12.64
N ARG A 25 4.49 0.94 -12.49
CA ARG A 25 5.50 0.88 -11.44
C ARG A 25 5.00 1.73 -10.29
N THR A 26 4.94 1.13 -9.11
CA THR A 26 4.56 1.82 -7.88
C THR A 26 5.40 1.32 -6.72
N TYR A 27 5.25 1.96 -5.58
CA TYR A 27 5.88 1.55 -4.34
C TYR A 27 4.83 0.97 -3.42
N LEU A 28 5.16 -0.14 -2.77
CA LEU A 28 4.32 -0.75 -1.74
C LEU A 28 5.06 -0.77 -0.42
N TRP A 29 4.29 -0.60 0.65
CA TRP A 29 4.78 -0.68 2.02
C TRP A 29 4.49 -2.06 2.58
N LEU A 30 5.53 -2.71 3.11
CA LEU A 30 5.37 -3.85 4.01
C LEU A 30 5.29 -3.27 5.41
N ILE A 31 4.16 -3.46 6.10
CA ILE A 31 3.96 -3.03 7.48
C ILE A 31 3.27 -4.14 8.27
N ASP A 32 3.57 -4.18 9.57
CA ASP A 32 2.79 -4.93 10.55
C ASP A 32 1.60 -4.05 11.01
N PRO A 33 0.34 -4.45 10.75
CA PRO A 33 -0.83 -3.69 11.18
C PRO A 33 -0.94 -3.52 12.70
N ASP A 34 -0.43 -4.49 13.47
CA ASP A 34 -0.45 -4.45 14.94
C ASP A 34 0.67 -3.57 15.52
N ARG A 35 1.67 -3.24 14.69
CA ARG A 35 2.85 -2.45 15.08
C ARG A 35 3.20 -1.41 14.02
N PRO A 36 2.33 -0.41 13.78
CA PRO A 36 2.62 0.63 12.80
C PRO A 36 3.85 1.44 13.21
N PRO A 37 4.62 1.96 12.22
CA PRO A 37 5.79 2.79 12.49
C PRO A 37 5.42 4.03 13.31
N ARG A 38 6.29 4.41 14.26
CA ARG A 38 6.06 5.57 15.13
C ARG A 38 6.25 6.86 14.34
N LEU A 39 5.16 7.51 13.97
CA LEU A 39 5.20 8.84 13.35
C LEU A 39 5.37 9.96 14.39
N PRO A 40 5.94 11.12 14.00
CA PRO A 40 5.97 12.34 14.82
C PRO A 40 4.57 12.72 15.33
N ARG A 41 4.47 13.32 16.53
CA ARG A 41 3.19 13.56 17.22
C ARG A 41 2.14 14.28 16.35
N ALA A 42 2.56 15.23 15.51
CA ALA A 42 1.67 15.98 14.62
C ALA A 42 1.03 15.12 13.51
N LEU A 43 1.69 14.05 13.06
CA LEU A 43 1.22 13.17 11.98
C LEU A 43 0.46 11.93 12.49
N ARG A 44 0.51 11.66 13.80
CA ARG A 44 -0.20 10.54 14.43
C ARG A 44 -1.69 10.41 14.07
N PRO A 45 -2.51 11.48 14.00
CA PRO A 45 -3.93 11.31 13.68
C PRO A 45 -4.17 10.78 12.25
N LEU A 46 -3.23 11.01 11.32
CA LEU A 46 -3.32 10.52 9.94
C LEU A 46 -2.86 9.06 9.79
N ALA A 47 -2.24 8.49 10.83
CA ALA A 47 -1.61 7.17 10.79
C ALA A 47 -2.54 6.03 11.26
N ARG A 48 -3.82 6.33 11.50
CA ARG A 48 -4.75 5.36 12.08
C ARG A 48 -5.24 4.41 10.98
N PHE A 49 -4.99 3.12 11.18
CA PHE A 49 -5.64 2.06 10.42
C PHE A 49 -6.98 1.74 11.13
N ASP A 50 -8.10 2.05 10.48
CA ASP A 50 -9.43 1.59 10.90
C ASP A 50 -9.72 0.28 10.15
N ALA A 51 -10.12 -0.76 10.87
CA ALA A 51 -10.36 -2.09 10.31
C ALA A 51 -11.84 -2.31 9.91
N ARG A 52 -12.64 -1.24 9.86
CA ARG A 52 -14.05 -1.28 9.45
C ARG A 52 -14.25 -1.42 7.95
#